data_AF-A0A8I0VLJ1-F1
#
_entry.id   AF-A0A8I0VLJ1-F1
#
_cell.length_a   1.000
_cell.length_b   1.000
_cell.length_c   1.000
_cell.angle_alpha   90.00
_cell.angle_beta   90.00
_cell.angle_gamma   90.00
#
_symmetry.space_group_name_H-M   'P 1'
#
loop_
_entity.id
_entity.type
_entity.pdbx_description
1 polymer ?
#
loop_
_entity_poly.entity_id
_entity_poly.type
_entity_poly.pdbx_seq_one_letter_code
_entity_poly.pdbx_strand_id
1 'polypeptide(L)'
;MKKMEKIGIVRIDIEERQDNCFTISSKDMPSLYLAGENVEKLLHDVPGSVELLFELNHGLKVRVGSVIPGDEMAKKQPQTLDRFMWAFTVLES
;
A
#
# COMPACT_ATOMS: atom_id res chain seq x y z
N MET A 1 -13.44 -15.13 24.11
CA MET A 1 -12.09 -15.17 23.50
C MET A 1 -11.99 -13.99 22.54
N LYS A 2 -11.01 -13.09 22.69
CA LYS A 2 -10.77 -12.03 21.68
C LYS A 2 -10.35 -12.72 20.38
N LYS A 3 -11.08 -12.50 19.28
CA LYS A 3 -10.64 -12.90 17.93
C LYS A 3 -9.24 -12.32 17.74
N MET A 4 -8.26 -13.16 17.40
CA MET A 4 -6.89 -12.73 17.18
C MET A 4 -6.85 -12.03 15.81
N GLU A 5 -6.89 -10.70 15.82
CA GLU A 5 -6.72 -9.90 14.62
C GLU A 5 -5.32 -10.17 14.02
N LYS A 6 -5.27 -10.77 12.83
CA LYS A 6 -4.01 -10.92 12.10
C LYS A 6 -3.69 -9.58 11.44
N ILE A 7 -2.55 -9.02 11.83
CA ILE A 7 -1.99 -7.82 11.21
C ILE A 7 -1.13 -8.26 10.03
N GLY A 8 -1.41 -7.69 8.86
CA GLY A 8 -0.59 -7.80 7.65
C GLY A 8 -0.01 -6.44 7.26
N ILE A 9 0.99 -6.48 6.39
CA ILE A 9 1.69 -5.29 5.89
C ILE A 9 1.82 -5.40 4.38
N VAL A 10 1.42 -4.35 3.67
CA VAL A 10 1.73 -4.16 2.24
C VAL A 10 2.71 -3.00 2.11
N ARG A 11 3.89 -3.27 1.53
CA ARG A 11 4.84 -2.21 1.16
C ARG A 11 4.50 -1.70 -0.23
N ILE A 12 4.50 -0.40 -0.42
CA ILE A 12 4.39 0.20 -1.75
C ILE A 12 5.67 0.93 -2.11
N ASP A 13 5.92 0.96 -3.41
CA ASP A 13 6.94 1.77 -4.05
C ASP A 13 6.23 2.88 -4.85
N ILE A 14 6.73 4.11 -4.71
CA ILE A 14 6.26 5.28 -5.47
C ILE A 14 7.37 5.67 -6.45
N GLU A 15 7.02 5.72 -7.73
CA GLU A 15 7.96 6.10 -8.79
C GLU A 15 7.38 7.25 -9.60
N GLU A 16 8.13 8.34 -9.70
CA GLU A 16 7.89 9.40 -10.68
C GLU A 16 8.32 8.92 -12.07
N ARG A 17 7.43 9.11 -13.04
CA ARG A 17 7.62 8.80 -14.47
C ARG A 17 7.76 10.11 -15.25
N GLN A 18 7.92 10.00 -16.56
CA GLN A 18 7.91 11.15 -17.46
C GLN A 18 6.57 11.92 -17.33
N ASP A 19 6.62 13.22 -17.64
CA ASP A 19 5.45 14.11 -17.68
C ASP A 19 4.69 14.27 -16.34
N ASN A 20 5.41 14.28 -15.21
CA ASN A 20 4.84 14.41 -13.86
C ASN A 20 3.79 13.32 -13.51
N CYS A 21 3.87 12.17 -14.16
CA CYS A 21 3.03 11.02 -13.85
C CYS A 21 3.67 10.20 -12.73
N PHE A 22 2.93 9.92 -11.66
CA PHE A 22 3.37 9.06 -10.56
C PHE A 22 2.76 7.68 -10.70
N THR A 23 3.51 6.67 -10.30
CA THR A 23 3.02 5.29 -10.20
C THR A 23 3.21 4.77 -8.79
N ILE A 24 2.17 4.13 -8.25
CA ILE A 24 2.22 3.38 -6.99
C ILE A 24 2.10 1.90 -7.32
N SER A 25 3.03 1.09 -6.83
CA SER A 25 3.01 -0.36 -7.04
C SER A 25 3.44 -1.12 -5.78
N SER A 26 3.18 -2.43 -5.72
CA SER A 26 3.64 -3.27 -4.61
C SER A 26 4.17 -4.61 -5.08
N LYS A 27 5.32 -5.02 -4.55
CA LYS A 27 5.81 -6.41 -4.69
C LYS A 27 5.06 -7.40 -3.81
N ASP A 28 4.57 -6.93 -2.66
CA ASP A 28 3.77 -7.72 -1.73
C ASP A 28 2.36 -7.97 -2.30
N MET A 29 1.88 -7.06 -3.15
CA MET A 29 0.60 -7.17 -3.86
C MET A 29 0.77 -6.76 -5.34
N PRO A 30 1.17 -7.69 -6.23
CA PRO A 30 1.45 -7.39 -7.64
C PRO A 30 0.25 -6.83 -8.44
N SER A 31 -0.97 -7.04 -7.96
CA SER A 31 -2.19 -6.48 -8.55
C SER A 31 -2.44 -5.01 -8.18
N LEU A 32 -1.68 -4.45 -7.22
CA LEU A 32 -1.77 -3.04 -6.85
C LEU A 32 -0.91 -2.22 -7.81
N TYR A 33 -1.56 -1.51 -8.72
CA TYR A 33 -0.92 -0.56 -9.63
C TYR A 33 -1.84 0.65 -9.83
N LEU A 34 -1.41 1.82 -9.35
CA LEU A 34 -2.11 3.09 -9.53
C LEU A 34 -1.20 4.05 -10.30
N ALA A 35 -1.78 4.85 -11.19
CA ALA A 35 -1.04 5.83 -11.98
C ALA A 35 -1.83 7.14 -12.10
N GLY A 36 -1.14 8.28 -12.02
CA GLY A 36 -1.76 9.59 -12.18
C GLY A 36 -0.84 10.75 -11.82
N GLU A 37 -1.29 11.97 -12.11
CA GLU A 37 -0.49 13.20 -11.96
C GLU A 37 -0.42 13.74 -10.52
N ASN A 38 -1.30 13.27 -9.62
CA ASN A 38 -1.39 13.75 -8.24
C ASN A 38 -1.10 12.60 -7.25
N VAL A 39 0.11 12.59 -6.69
CA VAL A 39 0.57 11.57 -5.74
C VAL A 39 -0.29 11.50 -4.47
N GLU A 40 -0.77 12.64 -3.95
CA GLU A 40 -1.61 12.67 -2.74
C GLU A 40 -2.94 11.97 -2.98
N LYS A 41 -3.53 12.17 -4.17
CA LYS A 41 -4.75 11.46 -4.57
C LYS A 41 -4.49 9.96 -4.73
N LEU A 42 -3.40 9.58 -5.37
CA LEU A 42 -3.03 8.16 -5.49
C LEU A 42 -2.86 7.52 -4.11
N LEU A 43 -2.18 8.20 -3.18
CA LEU A 43 -1.99 7.76 -1.80
C LEU A 43 -3.30 7.61 -1.03
N HIS A 44 -4.24 8.53 -1.23
CA HIS A 44 -5.59 8.45 -0.66
C HIS A 44 -6.34 7.20 -1.14
N ASP A 45 -6.10 6.76 -2.37
CA ASP A 45 -6.79 5.62 -2.98
C ASP A 45 -6.14 4.27 -2.64
N VAL A 46 -4.92 4.24 -2.07
CA VAL A 46 -4.21 3.01 -1.70
C VAL A 46 -4.99 2.14 -0.70
N PRO A 47 -5.51 2.66 0.44
CA PRO A 47 -6.25 1.84 1.40
C PRO A 47 -7.42 1.09 0.77
N GLY A 48 -8.30 1.80 0.06
CA GLY A 48 -9.45 1.20 -0.59
C GLY A 48 -9.07 0.20 -1.69
N SER A 49 -7.98 0.48 -2.42
CA SER A 49 -7.46 -0.44 -3.43
C SER A 49 -6.94 -1.74 -2.81
N VAL A 50 -6.20 -1.65 -1.69
CA VAL A 50 -5.70 -2.83 -0.96
C VAL A 50 -6.86 -3.66 -0.42
N GLU A 51 -7.87 -3.02 0.19
CA GLU A 51 -9.06 -3.71 0.70
C GLU A 51 -9.80 -4.46 -0.41
N LEU A 52 -10.07 -3.78 -1.52
CA LEU A 52 -10.73 -4.37 -2.69
C LEU A 52 -9.94 -5.54 -3.27
N LEU A 53 -8.62 -5.38 -3.44
CA LEU A 53 -7.78 -6.43 -4.03
C LEU A 53 -7.67 -7.66 -3.12
N PHE A 54 -7.67 -7.51 -1.80
CA PHE A 54 -7.73 -8.65 -0.88
C PHE A 54 -9.06 -9.41 -1.00
N GLU A 55 -10.18 -8.71 -1.13
CA GLU A 55 -11.49 -9.34 -1.33
C GLU A 55 -11.55 -10.08 -2.68
N LEU A 56 -11.11 -9.44 -3.77
CA LEU A 56 -11.15 -10.03 -5.11
C LEU A 56 -10.18 -11.21 -5.30
N ASN A 57 -8.96 -11.12 -4.78
CA ASN A 57 -7.91 -12.12 -5.02
C ASN A 57 -7.95 -13.29 -4.02
N HIS A 58 -8.42 -13.05 -2.80
CA HIS A 58 -8.32 -14.01 -1.70
C HIS A 58 -9.65 -14.30 -1.00
N GLY A 59 -10.73 -13.59 -1.34
CA GLY A 59 -12.01 -13.70 -0.62
C GLY A 59 -11.92 -13.22 0.84
N LEU A 60 -10.91 -12.40 1.17
CA LEU A 60 -10.66 -11.92 2.52
C LEU A 60 -11.11 -10.47 2.66
N LYS A 61 -11.96 -10.20 3.65
CA LYS A 61 -12.25 -8.83 4.06
C LYS A 61 -11.16 -8.33 4.99
N VAL A 62 -10.54 -7.22 4.62
CA VAL A 62 -9.51 -6.56 5.42
C VAL A 62 -9.89 -5.11 5.63
N ARG A 63 -9.30 -4.49 6.64
CA ARG A 63 -9.38 -3.04 6.86
C ARG A 63 -7.98 -2.49 6.97
N VAL A 64 -7.66 -1.51 6.15
CA VAL A 64 -6.38 -0.82 6.18
C VAL A 64 -6.45 0.27 7.24
N GLY A 65 -5.50 0.25 8.18
CA GLY A 65 -5.55 1.09 9.38
C GLY A 65 -4.63 2.30 9.28
N SER A 66 -3.32 2.04 9.31
CA SER A 66 -2.30 3.09 9.45
C SER A 66 -1.24 3.01 8.36
N VAL A 67 -0.84 4.18 7.87
CA VAL A 67 0.36 4.34 7.04
C VAL A 67 1.56 4.47 7.96
N ILE A 68 2.61 3.69 7.70
CA ILE A 68 3.90 3.77 8.37
C ILE A 68 4.89 4.30 7.33
N PRO A 69 5.42 5.54 7.49
CA PRO A 69 6.44 6.09 6.60
C PRO A 69 7.71 5.23 6.61
N GLY A 70 8.25 4.89 5.45
CA GLY A 70 9.48 4.07 5.35
C GLY A 70 10.78 4.84 5.63
N ASP A 71 10.73 6.16 5.80
CA ASP A 71 11.86 7.01 6.17
C ASP A 71 12.44 6.70 7.55
N GLU A 72 11.70 6.00 8.42
CA GLU A 72 12.26 5.45 9.65
C GLU A 72 13.30 4.32 9.40
N MET A 73 13.52 3.89 8.15
CA MET A 73 14.34 2.71 7.83
C MET A 73 15.42 2.85 6.74
N ALA A 74 15.50 3.91 5.94
CA ALA A 74 16.35 3.91 4.74
C ALA A 74 17.50 4.94 4.73
N LYS A 75 18.58 4.69 5.49
CA LYS A 75 19.93 5.17 5.12
C LYS A 75 20.55 4.14 4.17
N LYS A 76 20.71 4.50 2.88
CA LYS A 76 21.48 3.82 1.79
C LYS A 76 20.63 3.20 0.66
N GLN A 77 20.17 4.00 -0.31
CA GLN A 77 20.16 3.69 -1.76
C GLN A 77 19.60 4.87 -2.59
N PRO A 78 19.92 4.99 -3.89
CA PRO A 78 19.65 6.18 -4.68
C PRO A 78 18.16 6.29 -5.06
N GLN A 79 17.54 7.37 -4.58
CA GLN A 79 16.30 8.03 -5.04
C GLN A 79 15.25 7.12 -5.71
N THR A 80 14.72 6.17 -4.96
CA THR A 80 13.31 5.78 -5.11
C THR A 80 12.57 6.68 -4.14
N LEU A 81 11.68 7.56 -4.63
CA LEU A 81 10.85 8.40 -3.77
C LEU A 81 10.10 7.50 -2.78
N ASP A 82 10.23 7.86 -1.51
CA ASP A 82 9.59 7.37 -0.29
C ASP A 82 8.92 5.99 -0.40
N ARG A 83 9.58 4.97 0.15
CA ARG A 83 8.88 3.71 0.45
C ARG A 83 7.89 3.99 1.56
N PHE A 84 6.64 3.62 1.37
CA PHE A 84 5.62 3.71 2.40
C PHE A 84 5.03 2.31 2.66
N MET A 85 4.55 2.08 3.86
CA MET A 85 3.97 0.80 4.27
C MET A 85 2.54 1.03 4.76
N TRP A 86 1.59 0.22 4.31
CA TRP A 86 0.23 0.20 4.85
C TRP A 86 0.05 -1.05 5.70
N ALA A 87 -0.23 -0.83 6.99
CA ALA A 87 -0.64 -1.89 7.88
C ALA A 87 -2.15 -2.12 7.76
N PHE A 88 -2.56 -3.37 7.70
CA PHE A 88 -3.97 -3.75 7.62
C PHE A 88 -4.30 -4.86 8.61
N THR A 89 -5.56 -4.88 9.03
CA THR A 89 -6.12 -5.91 9.89
C THR A 89 -7.05 -6.79 9.06
N VAL A 90 -6.91 -8.11 9.18
CA VAL A 90 -7.85 -9.05 8.58
C VAL A 90 -9.12 -9.12 9.43
N LEU A 91 -10.27 -8.84 8.81
CA LEU A 91 -11.58 -8.96 9.43
C LEU A 91 -12.13 -10.33 9.04
N GLU A 92 -11.86 -11.37 9.84
CA GLU A 92 -12.41 -12.71 9.60
C GLU A 92 -13.95 -12.65 9.58
N SER A 93 -14.53 -12.94 8.42
CA SER A 93 -15.97 -13.20 8.21
C SER A 93 -16.39 -14.49 8.88
#